data_AF-A0A5N8ABX1-F1
#
_entry.id   AF-A0A5N8ABX1-F1
#
_cell.length_a   1.000
_cell.length_b   1.000
_cell.length_c   1.000
_cell.angle_alpha   90.00
_cell.angle_beta   90.00
_cell.angle_gamma   90.00
#
_symmetry.space_group_name_H-M   'P 1'
#
loop_
_entity.id
_entity.type
_entity.pdbx_description
1 polymer ?
#
loop_
_entity_poly.entity_id
_entity_poly.type
_entity_poly.pdbx_seq_one_letter_code
_entity_poly.pdbx_strand_id
1 'polypeptide(L)'
;MPDNRSIPYTHEMKSAFLAECARTGNGTHLLLKRMTDLPQGLTITIIGKWRNDASLTTIHEVHWCYVMNFLASLPSVSQPVSIEHKKKAYTGGRPEHRPISDRTLAELRFQYKRTGVGIDKLWREADNKPASLSSSIIKGWMSGQVRSAIPKHVRYVLDYYKSLPDKHPM
;
A
#
# COMPACT_ATOMS: atom_id res chain seq x y z
N MET A 1 13.00 -0.28 37.45
CA MET A 1 12.07 -0.64 36.38
C MET A 1 11.33 0.64 36.01
N PRO A 2 11.46 1.21 34.80
CA PRO A 2 10.69 2.41 34.48
C PRO A 2 9.22 2.03 34.39
N ASP A 3 8.40 2.65 35.24
CA ASP A 3 6.97 2.40 35.34
C ASP A 3 6.27 2.64 34.00
N ASN A 4 5.47 1.66 33.56
CA ASN A 4 4.67 1.73 32.34
C ASN A 4 3.38 2.55 32.58
N ARG A 5 3.54 3.79 33.07
CA ARG A 5 2.43 4.67 33.43
C ARG A 5 1.72 5.18 32.18
N SER A 6 0.40 5.04 32.14
CA SER A 6 -0.45 5.61 31.10
C SER A 6 -0.93 6.99 31.52
N ILE A 7 -0.85 7.96 30.61
CA ILE A 7 -1.30 9.33 30.79
C ILE A 7 -2.43 9.66 29.79
N PRO A 8 -3.35 10.59 30.13
CA PRO A 8 -4.35 11.07 29.20
C PRO A 8 -3.70 11.73 27.98
N TYR A 9 -4.16 11.40 26.78
CA TYR A 9 -3.71 12.02 25.54
C TYR A 9 -4.63 13.18 25.17
N THR A 10 -4.17 14.40 25.40
CA THR A 10 -4.97 15.61 25.19
C THR A 10 -4.78 16.18 23.78
N HIS A 11 -5.70 17.05 23.37
CA HIS A 11 -5.57 17.79 22.12
C HIS A 11 -4.29 18.65 22.06
N GLU A 12 -3.88 19.20 23.21
CA GLU A 12 -2.63 19.98 23.32
C GLU A 12 -1.40 19.12 23.07
N MET A 13 -1.36 17.91 23.63
CA MET A 13 -0.28 16.96 23.34
C MET A 13 -0.23 16.63 21.85
N LYS A 14 -1.37 16.33 21.24
CA LYS A 14 -1.44 16.10 19.79
C LYS A 14 -0.91 17.30 18.99
N SER A 15 -1.31 18.51 19.35
CA SER A 15 -0.86 19.75 18.72
C SER A 15 0.66 19.92 18.85
N ALA A 16 1.21 19.73 20.05
CA ALA A 16 2.65 19.83 20.31
C ALA A 16 3.45 18.80 19.50
N PHE A 17 2.98 17.54 19.44
CA PHE A 17 3.61 16.51 18.64
C PHE A 17 3.62 16.86 17.14
N LEU A 18 2.49 17.34 16.61
CA LEU A 18 2.40 17.76 15.21
C LEU A 18 3.31 18.97 14.91
N ALA A 19 3.39 19.93 15.83
CA ALA A 19 4.27 21.08 15.71
C ALA A 19 5.74 20.66 15.68
N GLU A 20 6.16 19.75 16.55
CA GLU A 20 7.53 19.20 16.55
C GLU A 20 7.84 18.37 15.30
N CYS A 21 6.88 17.58 14.80
CA CYS A 21 7.04 16.86 13.54
C CYS A 21 7.20 17.83 12.36
N ALA A 22 6.45 18.94 12.36
CA ALA A 22 6.55 19.99 11.34
C ALA A 22 7.88 20.75 11.43
N ARG A 23 8.31 21.12 12.65
CA ARG A 23 9.58 21.83 12.93
C ARG A 23 10.80 21.04 12.48
N THR A 24 10.76 19.72 12.66
CA THR A 24 11.89 18.83 12.37
C THR A 24 11.81 18.18 10.98
N GLY A 25 10.67 18.30 10.29
CA GLY A 25 10.43 17.66 9.00
C GLY A 25 10.32 16.12 9.08
N ASN A 26 10.11 15.56 10.27
CA ASN A 26 10.06 14.11 10.46
C ASN A 26 8.61 13.61 10.51
N GLY A 27 8.22 12.86 9.49
CA GLY A 27 7.01 12.03 9.56
C GLY A 27 7.20 10.84 10.50
N THR A 28 6.09 10.23 10.92
CA THR A 28 6.06 9.06 11.83
C THR A 28 6.95 7.90 11.37
N HIS A 29 7.11 7.69 10.06
CA HIS A 29 8.00 6.68 9.50
C HIS A 29 9.49 7.06 9.51
N LEU A 30 9.82 8.35 9.46
CA LEU A 30 11.20 8.85 9.55
C LEU A 30 11.70 8.85 10.99
N LEU A 31 10.81 9.06 11.96
CA LEU A 31 11.14 9.04 13.37
C LEU A 31 11.77 7.72 13.81
N LEU A 32 11.13 6.59 13.51
CA LEU A 32 11.66 5.28 13.88
C LEU A 32 12.96 4.91 13.18
N LYS A 33 13.18 5.38 11.95
CA LYS A 33 14.44 5.11 11.24
C LYS A 33 15.62 5.83 11.89
N ARG A 34 15.36 6.93 12.62
CA ARG A 34 16.38 7.77 13.25
C ARG A 34 16.50 7.53 14.76
N MET A 35 15.45 6.99 15.40
CA MET A 35 15.48 6.59 16.80
C MET A 35 16.30 5.31 16.95
N THR A 36 17.39 5.38 17.70
CA THR A 36 18.16 4.23 18.16
C THR A 36 17.77 3.93 19.60
N ASP A 37 17.61 2.65 19.95
CA ASP A 37 17.20 2.19 21.29
C ASP A 37 15.74 2.55 21.65
N LEU A 38 14.79 1.90 20.98
CA LEU A 38 13.36 2.12 21.17
C LEU A 38 12.89 1.50 22.49
N PRO A 39 12.11 2.22 23.32
CA PRO A 39 11.50 1.63 24.50
C PRO A 39 10.60 0.45 24.11
N GLN A 40 10.56 -0.56 24.98
CA GLN A 40 9.81 -1.79 24.72
C GLN A 40 8.35 -1.47 24.37
N GLY A 41 7.88 -2.06 23.27
CA GLY A 41 6.51 -1.90 22.79
C GLY A 41 6.25 -0.64 21.97
N LEU A 42 7.19 0.30 21.83
CA LEU A 42 7.02 1.45 20.94
C LEU A 42 7.12 1.01 19.48
N THR A 43 6.02 1.16 18.74
CA THR A 43 5.94 0.76 17.32
C THR A 43 5.44 1.90 16.44
N ILE A 44 5.64 1.78 15.13
CA ILE A 44 5.17 2.77 14.14
C ILE A 44 3.67 2.97 14.20
N THR A 45 2.95 1.91 14.55
CA THR A 45 1.50 1.91 14.69
C THR A 45 1.08 2.78 15.86
N ILE A 46 1.79 2.72 17.00
CA ILE A 46 1.49 3.56 18.17
C ILE A 46 1.70 5.04 17.84
N ILE A 47 2.86 5.39 17.28
CA ILE A 47 3.15 6.78 16.88
C ILE A 47 2.17 7.24 15.76
N GLY A 48 1.81 6.34 14.85
CA GLY A 48 0.80 6.58 13.81
C GLY A 48 -0.59 6.88 14.37
N LYS A 49 -0.99 6.21 15.45
CA LYS A 49 -2.25 6.48 16.16
C LYS A 49 -2.26 7.89 16.76
N TRP A 50 -1.16 8.36 17.34
CA TRP A 50 -1.09 9.71 17.91
C TRP A 50 -1.43 10.80 16.88
N ARG A 51 -1.01 10.58 15.62
CA ARG A 51 -1.28 11.48 14.50
C ARG A 51 -2.71 11.34 13.95
N ASN A 52 -3.11 10.11 13.62
CA ASN A 52 -4.28 9.87 12.77
C ASN A 52 -5.54 9.52 13.56
N ASP A 53 -5.40 9.00 14.77
CA ASP A 53 -6.53 8.55 15.57
C ASP A 53 -7.10 9.73 16.37
N ALA A 54 -8.39 10.01 16.17
CA ALA A 54 -9.13 11.02 16.93
C ALA A 54 -9.74 10.44 18.22
N SER A 55 -9.80 9.11 18.34
CA SER A 55 -10.39 8.39 19.48
C SER A 55 -9.37 8.01 20.55
N LEU A 56 -8.09 8.33 20.34
CA LEU A 56 -7.03 7.99 21.27
C LEU A 56 -7.13 8.84 22.54
N THR A 57 -7.40 8.21 23.68
CA THR A 57 -7.60 8.88 24.97
C THR A 57 -6.43 8.72 25.95
N THR A 58 -5.59 7.69 25.78
CA THR A 58 -4.47 7.40 26.67
C THR A 58 -3.25 6.95 25.89
N ILE A 59 -2.06 7.33 26.39
CA ILE A 59 -0.77 6.89 25.85
C ILE A 59 0.20 6.57 26.99
N HIS A 60 1.25 5.81 26.70
CA HIS A 60 2.30 5.54 27.68
C HIS A 60 3.21 6.76 27.82
N GLU A 61 3.41 7.22 29.06
CA GLU A 61 4.23 8.39 29.39
C GLU A 61 5.68 8.20 28.94
N VAL A 62 6.24 7.01 29.15
CA VAL A 62 7.61 6.67 28.72
C VAL A 62 7.77 6.83 27.20
N HIS A 63 6.79 6.37 26.42
CA HIS A 63 6.80 6.52 24.96
C HIS A 63 6.69 7.99 24.56
N TRP A 64 5.81 8.74 25.21
CA TRP A 64 5.61 10.17 24.97
C TRP A 64 6.88 10.97 25.22
N CYS A 65 7.46 10.84 26.41
CA CYS A 65 8.68 11.54 26.81
C CYS A 65 9.84 11.19 25.89
N TYR A 66 10.02 9.90 25.55
CA TYR A 66 11.07 9.48 24.62
C TYR A 66 10.93 10.14 23.25
N VAL A 67 9.73 10.09 22.65
CA VAL A 67 9.49 10.65 21.32
C VAL A 67 9.62 12.16 21.30
N MET A 68 9.08 12.86 22.31
CA MET A 68 9.16 14.33 22.40
C MET A 68 10.59 14.80 22.69
N ASN A 69 11.33 14.12 23.58
CA ASN A 69 12.74 14.44 23.83
C ASN A 69 13.61 14.21 22.58
N PHE A 70 13.35 13.12 21.84
CA PHE A 70 14.02 12.87 20.57
C PHE A 70 13.70 13.94 19.54
N LEU A 71 12.43 14.34 19.40
CA LEU A 71 12.04 15.43 18.50
C LEU A 71 12.70 16.76 18.90
N ALA A 72 12.71 17.09 20.18
CA ALA A 72 13.33 18.30 20.72
C ALA A 72 14.85 18.35 20.49
N SER A 73 15.53 17.21 20.45
CA SER A 73 16.98 17.14 20.19
C SER A 73 17.34 17.33 18.71
N LEU A 74 16.36 17.23 17.79
CA LEU A 74 16.61 17.42 16.37
C LEU A 74 16.65 18.91 16.00
N PRO A 75 17.60 19.30 15.12
CA PRO A 75 17.68 20.67 14.64
C PRO A 75 16.40 21.05 13.90
N SER A 76 15.96 22.30 14.07
CA SER A 76 14.86 22.84 13.29
C SER A 76 15.29 22.89 11.83
N VAL A 77 14.52 22.29 10.93
CA VAL A 77 14.71 22.56 9.51
C VAL A 77 14.21 23.98 9.26
N SER A 78 15.08 24.87 8.77
CA SER A 78 14.77 26.29 8.51
C SER A 78 13.69 26.49 7.44
N GLN A 79 13.20 25.40 6.84
CA GLN A 79 12.00 25.40 6.02
C GLN A 79 11.12 24.23 6.46
N PRO A 80 9.82 24.43 6.72
CA PRO A 80 8.90 23.32 6.85
C PRO A 80 9.04 22.52 5.56
N VAL A 81 9.48 21.27 5.67
CA VAL A 81 9.40 20.35 4.55
C VAL A 81 7.90 20.09 4.42
N SER A 82 7.24 20.95 3.62
CA SER A 82 6.03 20.57 2.93
C SER A 82 6.41 19.30 2.20
N ILE A 83 6.14 18.14 2.82
CA ILE A 83 6.00 16.89 2.09
C ILE A 83 4.74 17.13 1.28
N GLU A 84 4.91 17.90 0.20
CA GLU A 84 4.07 17.79 -0.96
C GLU A 84 4.20 16.31 -1.29
N HIS A 85 3.21 15.53 -0.85
CA HIS A 85 2.92 14.30 -1.54
C HIS A 85 2.73 14.78 -2.95
N LYS A 86 3.77 14.66 -3.79
CA LYS A 86 3.62 14.66 -5.23
C LYS A 86 2.66 13.50 -5.44
N LYS A 87 1.36 13.80 -5.38
CA LYS A 87 0.33 13.00 -6.00
C LYS A 87 0.89 12.93 -7.40
N LYS A 88 1.49 11.80 -7.76
CA LYS A 88 1.72 11.51 -9.16
C LYS A 88 0.33 11.68 -9.74
N ALA A 89 0.12 12.80 -10.42
CA ALA A 89 -1.13 13.08 -11.07
C ALA A 89 -1.29 11.90 -12.02
N TYR A 90 -2.22 11.01 -11.70
CA TYR A 90 -2.69 10.03 -12.65
C TYR A 90 -3.36 10.86 -13.74
N THR A 91 -2.59 11.23 -14.76
CA THR A 91 -3.03 12.03 -15.91
C THR A 91 -3.98 11.27 -16.82
N GLY A 92 -4.18 9.96 -16.57
CA GLY A 92 -5.34 9.23 -17.04
C GLY A 92 -6.28 8.97 -15.87
N GLY A 93 -7.52 9.43 -15.95
CA GLY A 93 -8.56 9.09 -14.97
C GLY A 93 -8.59 7.59 -14.68
N ARG A 94 -9.04 7.21 -13.47
CA ARG A 94 -9.08 5.81 -13.04
C ARG A 94 -9.73 4.97 -14.15
N PRO A 95 -9.00 4.02 -14.77
CA PRO A 95 -9.55 3.24 -15.86
C PRO A 95 -10.79 2.50 -15.36
N GLU A 96 -11.87 2.59 -16.13
CA GLU A 96 -13.17 2.05 -15.74
C GLU A 96 -13.09 0.52 -15.60
N HIS A 97 -13.37 0.02 -14.40
CA HIS A 97 -13.54 -1.41 -14.17
C HIS A 97 -14.97 -1.79 -14.52
N ARG A 98 -15.13 -2.71 -15.47
CA ARG A 98 -16.44 -3.27 -15.80
C ARG A 98 -16.56 -4.70 -15.25
N PRO A 99 -17.77 -5.15 -14.91
CA PRO A 99 -18.00 -6.55 -14.59
C PRO A 99 -17.50 -7.45 -15.72
N ILE A 100 -16.79 -8.51 -15.34
CA ILE A 100 -16.37 -9.54 -16.29
C ILE A 100 -17.57 -10.47 -16.47
N SER A 101 -18.08 -10.61 -17.69
CA SER A 101 -19.20 -11.53 -17.93
C SER A 101 -18.77 -12.98 -17.70
N ASP A 102 -19.71 -13.82 -17.27
CA ASP A 102 -19.45 -15.26 -17.08
C ASP A 102 -19.01 -15.93 -18.38
N ARG A 103 -19.55 -15.49 -19.52
CA ARG A 103 -19.12 -15.93 -20.85
C ARG A 103 -17.64 -15.63 -21.11
N THR A 104 -17.18 -14.45 -20.72
CA THR A 104 -15.77 -14.04 -20.87
C THR A 104 -14.84 -14.86 -19.97
N LEU A 105 -15.28 -15.16 -18.74
CA LEU A 105 -14.53 -16.04 -17.83
C LEU A 105 -14.49 -17.48 -18.36
N ALA A 106 -15.60 -17.98 -18.90
CA ALA A 106 -15.66 -19.30 -19.53
C ALA A 106 -14.70 -19.40 -20.71
N GLU A 107 -14.64 -18.37 -21.57
CA GLU A 107 -13.69 -18.29 -22.68
C GLU A 107 -12.24 -18.29 -22.19
N LEU A 108 -11.90 -17.48 -21.18
CA LEU A 108 -10.55 -17.48 -20.59
C LEU A 108 -10.16 -18.85 -20.05
N ARG A 109 -11.08 -19.54 -19.37
CA ARG A 109 -10.86 -20.90 -18.86
C ARG A 109 -10.71 -21.92 -19.98
N PHE A 110 -11.50 -21.80 -21.04
CA PHE A 110 -11.40 -22.65 -22.22
C PHE A 110 -10.02 -22.50 -22.87
N GLN A 111 -9.60 -21.27 -23.14
CA GLN A 111 -8.30 -20.98 -23.75
C GLN A 111 -7.12 -21.41 -22.87
N TYR A 112 -7.23 -21.22 -21.55
CA TYR A 112 -6.27 -21.74 -20.58
C TYR A 112 -6.13 -23.26 -20.66
N LYS A 113 -7.25 -23.99 -20.73
CA LYS A 113 -7.25 -25.46 -20.89
C LYS A 113 -6.71 -25.89 -22.25
N ARG A 114 -7.09 -25.21 -23.33
CA ARG A 114 -6.68 -25.50 -24.73
C ARG A 114 -5.17 -25.38 -24.89
N THR A 115 -4.60 -24.30 -24.40
CA THR A 115 -3.16 -24.00 -24.56
C THR A 115 -2.30 -24.74 -23.52
N GLY A 116 -2.86 -25.05 -22.35
CA GLY A 116 -2.11 -25.65 -21.23
C GLY A 116 -1.04 -24.73 -20.64
N VAL A 117 -1.02 -23.45 -21.04
CA VAL A 117 -0.02 -22.48 -20.59
C VAL A 117 -0.49 -21.83 -19.28
N GLY A 118 0.29 -22.04 -18.22
CA GLY A 118 0.06 -21.41 -16.91
C GLY A 118 0.08 -19.89 -16.99
N ILE A 119 -0.76 -19.21 -16.19
CA ILE A 119 -0.86 -17.74 -16.16
C ILE A 119 0.52 -17.09 -15.90
N ASP A 120 1.35 -17.68 -15.05
CA ASP A 120 2.70 -17.16 -14.76
C ASP A 120 3.66 -17.33 -15.93
N LYS A 121 3.54 -18.42 -16.69
CA LYS A 121 4.32 -18.66 -17.91
C LYS A 121 3.89 -17.69 -19.01
N LEU A 122 2.57 -17.58 -19.24
CA LEU A 122 1.97 -16.61 -20.14
C LEU A 122 2.43 -15.18 -19.81
N TRP A 123 2.37 -14.81 -18.53
CA TRP A 123 2.76 -13.47 -18.10
C TRP A 123 4.26 -13.20 -18.25
N ARG A 124 5.11 -14.22 -18.18
CA ARG A 124 6.55 -14.09 -18.39
C ARG A 124 6.86 -13.81 -19.86
N GLU A 125 6.24 -14.57 -20.75
CA GLU A 125 6.48 -14.56 -22.20
C GLU A 125 5.73 -13.44 -22.93
N ALA A 126 4.74 -12.80 -22.32
CA ALA A 126 3.95 -11.77 -23.00
C ALA A 126 4.74 -10.48 -23.30
N ASP A 127 4.64 -9.98 -24.53
CA ASP A 127 5.17 -8.68 -24.92
C ASP A 127 4.13 -7.56 -24.75
N ASN A 128 4.58 -6.34 -24.44
CA ASN A 128 3.71 -5.14 -24.29
C ASN A 128 2.65 -5.24 -23.16
N LYS A 129 3.07 -5.72 -21.98
CA LYS A 129 2.22 -5.85 -20.79
C LYS A 129 1.63 -4.50 -20.36
N PRO A 130 0.31 -4.39 -20.11
CA PRO A 130 -0.28 -3.20 -19.52
C PRO A 130 0.32 -2.91 -18.14
N ALA A 131 0.74 -1.67 -17.88
CA ALA A 131 1.42 -1.28 -16.64
C ALA A 131 0.61 -1.56 -15.35
N SER A 132 -0.72 -1.63 -15.45
CA SER A 132 -1.64 -1.88 -14.34
C SER A 132 -2.21 -3.30 -14.32
N LEU A 133 -1.72 -4.20 -15.18
CA LEU A 133 -2.09 -5.62 -15.19
C LEU A 133 -0.96 -6.45 -14.57
N SER A 134 -1.30 -7.45 -13.76
CA SER A 134 -0.34 -8.38 -13.16
C SER A 134 -0.88 -9.81 -13.19
N SER A 135 0.01 -10.81 -13.07
CA SER A 135 -0.39 -12.22 -13.00
C SER A 135 -1.34 -12.50 -11.83
N SER A 136 -1.18 -11.82 -10.70
CA SER A 136 -2.08 -11.91 -9.55
C SER A 136 -3.50 -11.44 -9.86
N ILE A 137 -3.64 -10.36 -10.64
CA ILE A 137 -4.96 -9.86 -11.08
C ILE A 137 -5.63 -10.91 -11.99
N ILE A 138 -4.89 -11.48 -12.92
CA ILE A 138 -5.40 -12.51 -13.85
C ILE A 138 -5.82 -13.77 -13.08
N LYS A 139 -5.02 -14.22 -12.09
CA LYS A 139 -5.37 -15.32 -11.18
C LYS A 139 -6.66 -15.03 -10.41
N GLY A 140 -6.85 -13.78 -9.96
CA GLY A 140 -8.08 -13.33 -9.31
C GLY A 140 -9.33 -13.46 -10.19
N TRP A 141 -9.22 -13.19 -11.49
CA TRP A 141 -10.31 -13.42 -12.45
C TRP A 141 -10.61 -14.92 -12.62
N MET A 142 -9.56 -15.72 -12.78
CA MET A 142 -9.65 -17.17 -12.99
C MET A 142 -10.15 -17.93 -11.75
N SER A 143 -9.94 -17.40 -10.55
CA SER A 143 -10.51 -17.95 -9.32
C SER A 143 -11.91 -17.42 -9.00
N GLY A 144 -12.37 -16.37 -9.72
CA GLY A 144 -13.65 -15.69 -9.44
C GLY A 144 -13.62 -14.77 -8.22
N GLN A 145 -12.45 -14.59 -7.58
CA GLN A 145 -12.25 -13.65 -6.47
C GLN A 145 -12.37 -12.20 -6.92
N VAL A 146 -12.01 -11.93 -8.19
CA VAL A 146 -12.13 -10.60 -8.80
C VAL A 146 -13.14 -10.68 -9.95
N ARG A 147 -14.29 -10.00 -9.79
CA ARG A 147 -15.41 -10.00 -10.75
C ARG A 147 -15.47 -8.78 -11.66
N SER A 148 -14.53 -7.85 -11.52
CA SER A 148 -14.45 -6.65 -12.36
C SER A 148 -13.03 -6.39 -12.85
N ALA A 149 -12.92 -5.93 -14.09
CA ALA A 149 -11.64 -5.67 -14.73
C ALA A 149 -11.75 -4.53 -15.74
N ILE A 150 -10.61 -3.96 -16.09
CA ILE A 150 -10.50 -3.00 -17.19
C ILE A 150 -10.70 -3.80 -18.49
N PRO A 151 -11.69 -3.46 -19.34
CA PRO A 151 -12.01 -4.24 -20.54
C PRO A 151 -10.81 -4.47 -21.47
N LYS A 152 -9.93 -3.46 -21.59
CA LYS A 152 -8.69 -3.55 -22.37
C LYS A 152 -7.76 -4.66 -21.87
N HIS A 153 -7.67 -4.86 -20.55
CA HIS A 153 -6.83 -5.92 -19.98
C HIS A 153 -7.39 -7.31 -20.25
N VAL A 154 -8.71 -7.46 -20.13
CA VAL A 154 -9.37 -8.75 -20.40
C VAL A 154 -9.20 -9.14 -21.87
N ARG A 155 -9.38 -8.17 -22.78
CA ARG A 155 -9.15 -8.36 -24.22
C ARG A 155 -7.69 -8.73 -24.50
N TYR A 156 -6.73 -8.00 -23.93
CA TYR A 156 -5.31 -8.30 -24.08
C TYR A 156 -4.98 -9.76 -23.69
N VAL A 157 -5.46 -10.23 -22.54
CA VAL A 157 -5.19 -11.61 -22.08
C VAL A 157 -5.85 -12.64 -22.99
N LEU A 158 -7.07 -12.40 -23.44
CA LEU A 158 -7.77 -13.28 -24.39
C LEU A 158 -7.06 -13.35 -25.74
N ASP A 159 -6.68 -12.21 -26.30
CA ASP A 159 -6.00 -12.12 -27.59
C ASP A 159 -4.65 -12.86 -27.52
N TYR A 160 -3.93 -12.72 -26.40
CA TYR A 160 -2.69 -13.44 -26.17
C TYR A 160 -2.87 -14.96 -26.08
N TYR A 161 -3.89 -15.44 -25.36
CA TYR A 161 -4.16 -16.87 -25.32
C TYR A 161 -4.56 -17.43 -26.69
N LYS A 162 -5.31 -16.67 -27.50
CA LYS A 162 -5.71 -17.08 -28.84
C LYS A 162 -4.54 -17.20 -29.80
N SER A 163 -3.50 -16.38 -29.63
CA SER A 163 -2.27 -16.46 -30.44
C SER A 163 -1.37 -17.64 -30.09
N LEU A 164 -1.59 -18.29 -28.94
CA LEU A 164 -0.82 -19.47 -28.55
C LEU A 164 -1.35 -20.73 -29.27
N PRO A 165 -0.47 -21.65 -29.67
CA PRO A 165 -0.88 -22.93 -30.25
C PRO A 165 -1.62 -23.77 -29.22
N ASP A 166 -2.46 -24.68 -29.71
CA ASP A 166 -3.13 -25.67 -28.89
C ASP A 166 -2.09 -26.60 -28.24
N LYS A 167 -2.38 -27.07 -27.03
CA LYS A 167 -1.55 -28.07 -26.37
C LYS A 167 -1.51 -29.29 -27.27
N HIS A 168 -0.34 -29.56 -27.85
CA HIS A 168 -0.14 -30.77 -28.63
C HIS A 168 -0.47 -31.97 -27.74
N PRO A 169 -1.29 -32.93 -28.19
CA PRO A 169 -1.41 -34.19 -27.47
C PRO A 169 -0.02 -34.83 -27.44
N MET A 170 0.51 -34.99 -26.22
CA MET A 170 1.61 -35.90 -25.94
C MET A 170 1.04 -37.31 -25.90
#